data_AF-A0A6N1C9Q9-F1
#
_entry.id   AF-A0A6N1C9Q9-F1
#
_cell.length_a   1.000
_cell.length_b   1.000
_cell.length_c   1.000
_cell.angle_alpha   90.00
_cell.angle_beta   90.00
_cell.angle_gamma   90.00
#
_symmetry.space_group_name_H-M   'P 1'
#
loop_
_entity.id
_entity.type
_entity.pdbx_description
1 polymer ?
#
loop_
_entity_poly.entity_id
_entity_poly.type
_entity_poly.pdbx_seq_one_letter_code
_entity_poly.pdbx_strand_id
1 'polypeptide(L)'
;MIGRRPLSIDEAQPWLSFIVIDLACYIFSSDYPCYTFDSGGYAMSRIKALNEPYPDEVRADFDKIMGVGVPPLVLFSTVACSDRAWRKFKGGSLLDGSLLKLRQRELVINRVCARTECEYEWGVHVMAFAQAAGLTREEVAGTLEYPLRPGLWREEEAALLIAIDALHDRAALSDEEFLALRKHFDDDQILEILMLAGFYRTVSYIANGLLLPLEQNAANFSEYRKGRPAEH
;
A
#
# COMPACT_ATOMS: atom_id res chain seq x y z
N MET A 1 -23.30 -3.49 -57.69
CA MET A 1 -21.85 -3.17 -57.89
C MET A 1 -21.68 -1.67 -57.74
N ILE A 2 -20.44 -1.21 -57.51
CA ILE A 2 -20.07 0.17 -57.12
C ILE A 2 -20.55 0.48 -55.68
N GLY A 3 -19.71 0.86 -54.70
CA GLY A 3 -18.27 1.09 -54.71
C GLY A 3 -17.91 2.24 -53.78
N ARG A 4 -17.87 2.01 -52.45
CA ARG A 4 -17.48 3.05 -51.48
C ARG A 4 -15.95 3.16 -51.42
N ARG A 5 -15.42 4.38 -51.62
CA ARG A 5 -13.99 4.69 -51.47
C ARG A 5 -13.59 4.70 -49.98
N PRO A 6 -12.34 4.34 -49.64
CA PRO A 6 -11.76 4.65 -48.34
C PRO A 6 -11.41 6.15 -48.23
N LEU A 7 -11.41 6.67 -47.00
CA LEU A 7 -10.93 8.01 -46.68
C LEU A 7 -9.42 7.95 -46.37
N SER A 8 -8.66 8.95 -46.81
CA SER A 8 -7.22 9.08 -46.58
C SER A 8 -6.91 9.72 -45.23
N ILE A 9 -5.84 9.27 -44.60
CA ILE A 9 -5.21 9.96 -43.46
C ILE A 9 -4.16 10.90 -44.05
N ASP A 10 -4.46 12.19 -44.11
CA ASP A 10 -3.49 13.29 -44.13
C ASP A 10 -4.25 14.62 -43.97
N GLU A 11 -3.89 15.39 -42.92
CA GLU A 11 -4.09 16.85 -42.71
C GLU A 11 -4.17 17.19 -41.20
N ALA A 12 -3.01 17.40 -40.51
CA ALA A 12 -2.86 18.31 -39.35
C ALA A 12 -1.42 18.32 -38.72
N GLN A 13 -0.52 19.11 -39.30
CA GLN A 13 0.73 19.68 -38.74
C GLN A 13 0.95 21.03 -39.47
N PRO A 14 1.70 22.06 -38.98
CA PRO A 14 2.88 22.07 -38.09
C PRO A 14 2.66 22.95 -36.82
N TRP A 15 3.60 23.30 -35.92
CA TRP A 15 5.04 23.65 -35.98
C TRP A 15 5.69 23.35 -34.59
N LEU A 16 7.01 23.25 -34.35
CA LEU A 16 8.24 23.39 -35.17
C LEU A 16 9.42 22.59 -34.53
N SER A 17 10.60 22.66 -35.14
CA SER A 17 11.90 22.04 -34.76
C SER A 17 12.68 22.86 -33.70
N PHE A 18 13.84 22.50 -33.14
CA PHE A 18 15.13 21.98 -33.68
C PHE A 18 15.84 21.10 -32.59
N ILE A 19 16.39 19.90 -32.83
CA ILE A 19 17.61 19.49 -33.59
C ILE A 19 18.92 20.12 -33.09
N VAL A 20 19.86 19.28 -32.60
CA VAL A 20 21.32 19.20 -32.93
C VAL A 20 21.93 17.91 -32.29
N ILE A 21 22.25 16.89 -33.13
CA ILE A 21 23.57 16.19 -33.33
C ILE A 21 24.28 15.52 -32.10
N ASP A 22 24.93 14.33 -32.11
CA ASP A 22 25.36 13.37 -33.17
C ASP A 22 25.39 11.88 -32.71
N LEU A 23 25.86 10.98 -33.59
CA LEU A 23 25.90 9.51 -33.49
C LEU A 23 27.25 8.90 -32.99
N ALA A 24 27.18 7.61 -32.59
CA ALA A 24 28.19 6.54 -32.78
C ALA A 24 29.22 6.13 -31.66
N CYS A 25 29.02 4.88 -31.19
CA CYS A 25 30.01 3.77 -31.08
C CYS A 25 30.93 3.53 -29.84
N TYR A 26 30.98 2.22 -29.51
CA TYR A 26 32.07 1.41 -28.92
C TYR A 26 32.23 1.17 -27.39
N ILE A 27 31.55 0.12 -26.91
CA ILE A 27 32.11 -1.12 -26.28
C ILE A 27 33.14 -0.99 -25.11
N PHE A 28 32.73 -1.51 -23.94
CA PHE A 28 33.50 -1.93 -22.74
C PHE A 28 34.51 -0.96 -22.09
N SER A 29 34.07 -0.28 -21.01
CA SER A 29 34.80 -0.30 -19.73
C SER A 29 33.81 -0.21 -18.56
N SER A 30 34.20 -0.78 -17.42
CA SER A 30 33.50 -0.65 -16.15
C SER A 30 33.81 0.70 -15.53
N ASP A 31 32.80 1.55 -15.36
CA ASP A 31 32.75 2.57 -14.30
C ASP A 31 31.27 2.90 -14.02
N TYR A 32 30.84 2.76 -12.76
CA TYR A 32 29.48 3.15 -12.35
C TYR A 32 29.43 4.68 -12.22
N PRO A 33 28.60 5.39 -13.01
CA PRO A 33 28.43 6.83 -12.78
C PRO A 33 27.72 7.05 -11.45
N CYS A 34 28.33 7.88 -10.61
CA CYS A 34 27.69 8.46 -9.44
C CYS A 34 26.37 9.11 -9.87
N TYR A 35 25.23 8.57 -9.42
CA TYR A 35 23.93 9.19 -9.67
C TYR A 35 23.86 10.52 -8.89
N THR A 36 24.00 11.62 -9.63
CA THR A 36 23.69 12.96 -9.13
C THR A 36 22.22 13.00 -8.73
N PHE A 37 21.96 13.16 -7.44
CA PHE A 37 20.61 13.48 -6.95
C PHE A 37 20.23 14.86 -7.50
N ASP A 38 19.27 14.90 -8.41
CA ASP A 38 18.58 16.14 -8.77
C ASP A 38 17.57 16.47 -7.66
N SER A 39 17.80 17.57 -6.95
CA SER A 39 16.98 18.02 -5.83
C SER A 39 15.73 18.75 -6.33
N GLY A 40 14.80 17.98 -6.92
CA GLY A 40 13.65 18.48 -7.70
C GLY A 40 12.27 18.01 -7.24
N GLY A 41 11.86 18.33 -6.01
CA GLY A 41 10.46 18.60 -5.66
C GLY A 41 9.40 17.48 -5.62
N TYR A 42 9.63 16.30 -6.22
CA TYR A 42 8.76 15.12 -6.07
C TYR A 42 9.59 13.86 -5.80
N ALA A 43 9.36 13.21 -4.66
CA ALA A 43 10.01 11.95 -4.31
C ALA A 43 9.46 10.82 -5.21
N MET A 44 10.18 10.52 -6.29
CA MET A 44 9.88 9.37 -7.14
C MET A 44 10.17 8.07 -6.38
N SER A 45 9.25 7.11 -6.45
CA SER A 45 9.45 5.76 -5.90
C SER A 45 10.74 5.12 -6.43
N ARG A 46 11.45 4.40 -5.56
CA ARG A 46 12.71 3.69 -5.88
C ARG A 46 12.53 2.60 -6.95
N ILE A 47 11.31 2.10 -7.15
CA ILE A 47 10.94 1.28 -8.31
C ILE A 47 9.83 1.99 -9.06
N LYS A 48 10.03 2.19 -10.36
CA LYS A 48 9.02 2.77 -11.25
C LYS A 48 7.83 1.82 -11.39
N ALA A 49 6.63 2.33 -11.13
CA ALA A 49 5.38 1.61 -11.35
C ALA A 49 5.15 1.28 -12.84
N LEU A 50 4.41 0.20 -13.11
CA LEU A 50 3.86 -0.04 -14.44
C LEU A 50 2.95 1.12 -14.85
N ASN A 51 3.00 1.47 -16.14
CA ASN A 51 2.10 2.42 -16.77
C ASN A 51 1.28 1.67 -17.82
N GLU A 52 0.20 2.26 -18.30
CA GLU A 52 -0.55 1.69 -19.42
C GLU A 52 0.29 1.65 -20.72
N PRO A 53 0.10 0.63 -21.58
CA PRO A 53 -0.81 -0.50 -21.42
C PRO A 53 -0.26 -1.59 -20.49
N TYR A 54 -1.07 -2.05 -19.53
CA TYR A 54 -0.75 -3.22 -18.69
C TYR A 54 -0.91 -4.54 -19.47
N PRO A 55 -0.13 -5.59 -19.12
CA PRO A 55 -0.40 -6.96 -19.58
C PRO A 55 -1.82 -7.43 -19.21
N ASP A 56 -2.45 -8.22 -20.07
CA ASP A 56 -3.88 -8.58 -19.93
C ASP A 56 -4.21 -9.29 -18.58
N GLU A 57 -3.35 -10.20 -18.10
CA GLU A 57 -3.53 -10.86 -16.80
C GLU A 57 -3.48 -9.85 -15.64
N VAL A 58 -2.52 -8.91 -15.69
CA VAL A 58 -2.35 -7.86 -14.67
C VAL A 58 -3.53 -6.88 -14.70
N ARG A 59 -4.03 -6.53 -15.89
CA ARG A 59 -5.24 -5.71 -16.03
C ARG A 59 -6.46 -6.41 -15.43
N ALA A 60 -6.67 -7.68 -15.74
CA ALA A 60 -7.77 -8.46 -15.19
C ALA A 60 -7.69 -8.60 -13.66
N ASP A 61 -6.49 -8.68 -13.08
CA ASP A 61 -6.31 -8.62 -11.63
C ASP A 61 -6.70 -7.27 -11.04
N PHE A 62 -6.25 -6.16 -11.65
CA PHE A 62 -6.60 -4.81 -11.19
C PHE A 62 -8.11 -4.57 -11.26
N ASP A 63 -8.75 -4.90 -12.38
CA ASP A 63 -10.21 -4.80 -12.54
C ASP A 63 -10.97 -5.66 -11.51
N LYS A 64 -10.43 -6.83 -11.14
CA LYS A 64 -11.02 -7.70 -10.11
C LYS A 64 -10.88 -7.15 -8.69
N ILE A 65 -9.76 -6.51 -8.36
CA ILE A 65 -9.46 -6.02 -7.00
C ILE A 65 -10.04 -4.61 -6.77
N MET A 66 -9.86 -3.71 -7.74
CA MET A 66 -10.24 -2.30 -7.65
C MET A 66 -11.64 -2.00 -8.21
N GLY A 67 -12.15 -2.88 -9.08
CA GLY A 67 -13.33 -2.63 -9.91
C GLY A 67 -12.94 -2.16 -11.32
N VAL A 68 -13.75 -2.54 -12.31
CA VAL A 68 -13.47 -2.29 -13.73
C VAL A 68 -13.31 -0.79 -14.01
N GLY A 69 -12.16 -0.41 -14.57
CA GLY A 69 -11.87 0.98 -14.94
C GLY A 69 -11.49 1.91 -13.78
N VAL A 70 -11.35 1.37 -12.56
CA VAL A 70 -10.73 2.09 -11.43
C VAL A 70 -9.21 1.99 -11.56
N PRO A 71 -8.45 3.12 -11.52
CA PRO A 71 -6.99 3.06 -11.58
C PRO A 71 -6.40 2.21 -10.45
N PRO A 72 -5.36 1.41 -10.72
CA PRO A 72 -4.69 0.63 -9.68
C PRO A 72 -3.91 1.54 -8.73
N LEU A 73 -3.80 1.12 -7.47
CA LEU A 73 -2.89 1.73 -6.50
C LEU A 73 -1.45 1.70 -7.02
N VAL A 74 -0.65 2.70 -6.66
CA VAL A 74 0.80 2.78 -6.94
C VAL A 74 1.52 1.55 -6.41
N LEU A 75 1.15 1.02 -5.24
CA LEU A 75 1.66 -0.23 -4.71
C LEU A 75 1.43 -1.41 -5.67
N PHE A 76 0.20 -1.56 -6.18
CA PHE A 76 -0.16 -2.69 -7.05
C PHE A 76 0.57 -2.61 -8.39
N SER A 77 0.57 -1.43 -9.03
CA SER A 77 1.29 -1.18 -10.28
C SER A 77 2.81 -1.26 -10.12
N THR A 78 3.37 -1.01 -8.92
CA THR A 78 4.80 -1.18 -8.61
C THR A 78 5.18 -2.64 -8.38
N VAL A 79 4.39 -3.41 -7.62
CA VAL A 79 4.64 -4.84 -7.40
C VAL A 79 4.41 -5.66 -8.69
N ALA A 80 3.47 -5.22 -9.53
CA ALA A 80 3.19 -5.79 -10.85
C ALA A 80 4.37 -5.70 -11.84
N CYS A 81 5.40 -4.87 -11.58
CA CYS A 81 6.65 -4.89 -12.34
C CYS A 81 7.42 -6.23 -12.26
N SER A 82 7.01 -7.16 -11.39
CA SER A 82 7.51 -8.52 -11.35
C SER A 82 6.37 -9.54 -11.16
N ASP A 83 6.08 -10.33 -12.21
CA ASP A 83 5.03 -11.37 -12.18
C ASP A 83 5.16 -12.32 -10.98
N ARG A 84 6.40 -12.63 -10.58
CA ARG A 84 6.68 -13.49 -9.42
C ARG A 84 6.32 -12.80 -8.10
N ALA A 85 6.62 -11.50 -7.97
CA ALA A 85 6.23 -10.72 -6.79
C ALA A 85 4.71 -10.55 -6.75
N TRP A 86 4.09 -10.11 -7.85
CA TRP A 86 2.65 -9.88 -7.96
C TRP A 86 1.82 -11.12 -7.62
N ARG A 87 2.16 -12.28 -8.19
CA ARG A 87 1.46 -13.54 -7.89
C ARG A 87 1.56 -13.94 -6.41
N LYS A 88 2.69 -13.68 -5.76
CA LYS A 88 2.89 -13.96 -4.32
C LYS A 88 2.19 -12.91 -3.44
N PHE A 89 2.20 -11.65 -3.84
CA PHE A 89 1.51 -10.57 -3.15
C PHE A 89 -0.01 -10.81 -3.13
N LYS A 90 -0.65 -11.00 -4.29
CA LYS A 90 -2.07 -11.37 -4.38
C LYS A 90 -2.41 -12.59 -3.53
N GLY A 91 -1.61 -13.67 -3.63
CA GLY A 91 -1.86 -14.90 -2.89
C GLY A 91 -1.71 -14.79 -1.36
N GLY A 92 -0.98 -13.80 -0.86
CA GLY A 92 -0.86 -13.52 0.58
C GLY A 92 -1.85 -12.49 1.13
N SER A 93 -2.57 -11.79 0.25
CA SER A 93 -3.39 -10.62 0.61
C SER A 93 -4.72 -10.91 1.30
N LEU A 94 -5.12 -12.19 1.39
CA LEU A 94 -6.38 -12.63 1.99
C LEU A 94 -7.58 -11.82 1.44
N LEU A 95 -7.63 -11.61 0.12
CA LEU A 95 -8.71 -10.89 -0.59
C LEU A 95 -9.82 -11.84 -1.08
N ASP A 96 -9.71 -13.13 -0.79
CA ASP A 96 -10.63 -14.21 -1.16
C ASP A 96 -11.59 -14.63 -0.04
N GLY A 97 -11.41 -14.12 1.18
CA GLY A 97 -12.26 -14.36 2.34
C GLY A 97 -11.78 -13.57 3.57
N SER A 98 -12.55 -13.62 4.66
CA SER A 98 -12.20 -13.02 5.95
C SER A 98 -13.03 -13.69 7.05
N LEU A 99 -12.38 -14.41 7.98
CA LEU A 99 -12.99 -14.90 9.23
C LEU A 99 -13.14 -13.76 10.25
N LEU A 100 -12.32 -12.70 10.10
CA LEU A 100 -12.46 -11.46 10.86
C LEU A 100 -13.60 -10.60 10.32
N LYS A 101 -14.33 -9.93 11.21
CA LYS A 101 -15.24 -8.84 10.85
C LYS A 101 -14.41 -7.71 10.20
N LEU A 102 -14.98 -6.97 9.24
CA LEU A 102 -14.30 -5.85 8.58
C LEU A 102 -13.59 -4.91 9.57
N ARG A 103 -14.26 -4.53 10.67
CA ARG A 103 -13.66 -3.68 11.71
C ARG A 103 -12.43 -4.29 12.39
N GLN A 104 -12.43 -5.60 12.65
CA GLN A 104 -11.29 -6.30 13.25
C GLN A 104 -10.12 -6.39 12.27
N ARG A 105 -10.40 -6.70 10.98
CA ARG A 105 -9.41 -6.67 9.90
C ARG A 105 -8.75 -5.30 9.77
N GLU A 106 -9.54 -4.23 9.70
CA GLU A 106 -9.02 -2.86 9.59
C GLU A 106 -8.25 -2.41 10.84
N LEU A 107 -8.59 -2.88 12.04
CA LEU A 107 -7.79 -2.60 13.25
C LEU A 107 -6.42 -3.28 13.20
N VAL A 108 -6.32 -4.54 12.73
CA VAL A 108 -5.03 -5.20 12.52
C VAL A 108 -4.18 -4.42 11.52
N ILE A 109 -4.76 -4.10 10.37
CA ILE A 109 -4.05 -3.44 9.26
C ILE A 109 -3.55 -2.06 9.68
N ASN A 110 -4.45 -1.19 10.14
CA ASN A 110 -4.09 0.16 10.54
C ASN A 110 -3.09 0.15 11.71
N ARG A 111 -3.17 -0.81 12.64
CA ARG A 111 -2.18 -0.91 13.72
C ARG A 111 -0.81 -1.36 13.25
N VAL A 112 -0.73 -2.35 12.35
CA VAL A 112 0.55 -2.77 11.75
C VAL A 112 1.18 -1.60 11.00
N CYS A 113 0.43 -0.96 10.11
CA CYS A 113 0.92 0.17 9.32
C CYS A 113 1.39 1.31 10.23
N ALA A 114 0.61 1.67 11.26
CA ALA A 114 0.99 2.66 12.27
C ALA A 114 2.29 2.31 13.01
N ARG A 115 2.43 1.07 13.51
CA ARG A 115 3.65 0.63 14.22
C ARG A 115 4.89 0.59 13.32
N THR A 116 4.72 0.35 12.03
CA THR A 116 5.80 0.41 11.02
C THR A 116 6.05 1.80 10.42
N GLU A 117 5.32 2.82 10.87
CA GLU A 117 5.29 4.17 10.29
C GLU A 117 4.96 4.20 8.78
N CYS A 118 4.19 3.22 8.29
CA CYS A 118 3.74 3.15 6.91
C CYS A 118 2.50 4.02 6.67
N GLU A 119 2.73 5.30 6.43
CA GLU A 119 1.68 6.30 6.17
C GLU A 119 0.91 6.00 4.87
N TYR A 120 1.58 5.49 3.83
CA TYR A 120 0.96 5.10 2.56
C TYR A 120 -0.20 4.12 2.77
N GLU A 121 0.08 2.95 3.33
CA GLU A 121 -0.90 1.87 3.42
C GLU A 121 -1.98 2.18 4.47
N TRP A 122 -1.58 2.80 5.58
CA TRP A 122 -2.52 3.32 6.58
C TRP A 122 -3.49 4.33 5.95
N GLY A 123 -2.98 5.26 5.14
CA GLY A 123 -3.77 6.30 4.49
C GLY A 123 -4.79 5.75 3.51
N VAL A 124 -4.39 4.73 2.72
CA VAL A 124 -5.28 3.99 1.82
C VAL A 124 -6.37 3.26 2.61
N HIS A 125 -6.01 2.53 3.67
CA HIS A 125 -6.97 1.76 4.47
C HIS A 125 -7.96 2.64 5.24
N VAL A 126 -7.50 3.75 5.82
CA VAL A 126 -8.39 4.75 6.44
C VAL A 126 -9.36 5.34 5.42
N MET A 127 -8.86 5.75 4.24
CA MET A 127 -9.70 6.32 3.17
C MET A 127 -10.74 5.32 2.65
N ALA A 128 -10.33 4.09 2.36
CA ALA A 128 -11.17 3.09 1.71
C ALA A 128 -12.17 2.41 2.67
N PHE A 129 -11.77 2.16 3.93
CA PHE A 129 -12.50 1.24 4.79
C PHE A 129 -12.94 1.80 6.15
N ALA A 130 -12.37 2.89 6.67
CA ALA A 130 -12.68 3.33 8.05
C ALA A 130 -14.18 3.57 8.28
N GLN A 131 -14.88 4.21 7.32
CA GLN A 131 -16.32 4.43 7.42
C GLN A 131 -17.12 3.10 7.41
N ALA A 132 -16.79 2.18 6.49
CA ALA A 132 -17.46 0.89 6.37
C ALA A 132 -17.17 -0.05 7.56
N ALA A 133 -15.97 0.05 8.13
CA ALA A 133 -15.57 -0.58 9.38
C ALA A 133 -16.24 0.07 10.62
N GLY A 134 -16.93 1.20 10.47
CA GLY A 134 -17.50 1.96 11.59
C GLY A 134 -16.43 2.49 12.56
N LEU A 135 -15.22 2.77 12.07
CA LEU A 135 -14.15 3.40 12.85
C LEU A 135 -14.41 4.91 12.93
N THR A 136 -14.47 5.44 14.15
CA THR A 136 -14.55 6.89 14.39
C THR A 136 -13.21 7.56 14.13
N ARG A 137 -13.22 8.87 13.88
CA ARG A 137 -11.98 9.65 13.72
C ARG A 137 -11.04 9.56 14.94
N GLU A 138 -11.60 9.39 16.14
CA GLU A 138 -10.82 9.24 17.36
C GLU A 138 -10.19 7.84 17.49
N GLU A 139 -10.88 6.79 17.06
CA GLU A 139 -10.32 5.44 16.97
C GLU A 139 -9.21 5.38 15.90
N VAL A 140 -9.43 5.96 14.72
CA VAL A 140 -8.40 6.07 13.67
C VAL A 140 -7.16 6.78 14.21
N ALA A 141 -7.32 7.92 14.90
CA ALA A 141 -6.20 8.60 15.56
C ALA A 141 -5.55 7.72 16.65
N GLY A 142 -6.34 6.99 17.43
CA GLY A 142 -5.88 6.04 18.43
C GLY A 142 -5.02 4.90 17.87
N THR A 143 -5.21 4.51 16.61
CA THR A 143 -4.32 3.51 15.96
C THR A 143 -2.87 3.99 15.86
N LEU A 144 -2.64 5.31 15.90
CA LEU A 144 -1.31 5.95 15.87
C LEU A 144 -0.71 6.15 17.28
N GLU A 145 -1.45 5.89 18.35
CA GLU A 145 -1.00 6.11 19.73
C GLU A 145 -0.24 4.88 20.26
N TYR A 146 1.01 5.08 20.70
CA TYR A 146 1.81 4.06 21.39
C TYR A 146 2.40 4.64 22.69
N PRO A 147 2.09 4.09 23.88
CA PRO A 147 1.20 2.95 24.12
C PRO A 147 -0.27 3.24 23.74
N LEU A 148 -1.07 2.17 23.59
CA LEU A 148 -2.51 2.29 23.32
C LEU A 148 -3.24 3.08 24.41
N ARG A 149 -4.20 3.91 24.02
CA ARG A 149 -5.01 4.68 24.97
C ARG A 149 -5.93 3.77 25.80
N PRO A 150 -5.85 3.79 27.15
CA PRO A 150 -6.81 3.08 27.99
C PRO A 150 -8.24 3.59 27.78
N GLY A 151 -9.21 2.68 27.75
CA GLY A 151 -10.65 3.00 27.67
C GLY A 151 -11.17 3.45 26.29
N LEU A 152 -10.32 3.58 25.27
CA LEU A 152 -10.75 3.86 23.89
C LEU A 152 -11.31 2.61 23.18
N TRP A 153 -10.77 1.44 23.52
CA TRP A 153 -11.00 0.18 22.81
C TRP A 153 -11.91 -0.76 23.61
N ARG A 154 -12.75 -1.54 22.93
CA ARG A 154 -13.45 -2.68 23.57
C ARG A 154 -12.44 -3.75 23.96
N GLU A 155 -12.79 -4.64 24.88
CA GLU A 155 -11.89 -5.71 25.36
C GLU A 155 -11.35 -6.58 24.21
N GLU A 156 -12.22 -6.98 23.27
CA GLU A 156 -11.82 -7.76 22.06
C GLU A 156 -10.81 -7.00 21.18
N GLU A 157 -10.93 -5.67 21.10
CA GLU A 157 -10.10 -4.80 20.26
C GLU A 157 -8.78 -4.46 20.95
N ALA A 158 -8.80 -4.27 22.27
CA ALA A 158 -7.60 -4.08 23.08
C ALA A 158 -6.72 -5.33 23.02
N ALA A 159 -7.29 -6.53 23.20
CA ALA A 159 -6.55 -7.79 23.08
C ALA A 159 -5.92 -7.95 21.68
N LEU A 160 -6.67 -7.62 20.62
CA LEU A 160 -6.20 -7.63 19.24
C LEU A 160 -5.02 -6.66 19.02
N LEU A 161 -5.18 -5.39 19.39
CA LEU A 161 -4.17 -4.35 19.18
C LEU A 161 -2.90 -4.58 20.02
N ILE A 162 -3.03 -5.09 21.25
CA ILE A 162 -1.89 -5.48 22.11
C ILE A 162 -1.10 -6.64 21.47
N ALA A 163 -1.79 -7.63 20.91
CA ALA A 163 -1.13 -8.73 20.19
C ALA A 163 -0.39 -8.23 18.95
N ILE A 164 -0.95 -7.28 18.19
CA ILE A 164 -0.24 -6.65 17.06
C ILE A 164 1.00 -5.88 17.54
N ASP A 165 0.92 -5.17 18.67
CA ASP A 165 2.06 -4.49 19.27
C ASP A 165 3.18 -5.50 19.65
N ALA A 166 2.84 -6.56 20.37
CA ALA A 166 3.77 -7.63 20.74
C ALA A 166 4.43 -8.32 19.53
N LEU A 167 3.67 -8.60 18.47
CA LEU A 167 4.18 -9.17 17.22
C LEU A 167 5.08 -8.18 16.47
N HIS A 168 4.79 -6.89 16.50
CA HIS A 168 5.67 -5.88 15.95
C HIS A 168 7.02 -5.86 16.68
N ASP A 169 6.97 -5.73 18.02
CA ASP A 169 8.13 -5.51 18.88
C ASP A 169 9.04 -6.75 19.04
N ARG A 170 8.45 -7.95 19.10
CA ARG A 170 9.15 -9.19 19.47
C ARG A 170 8.99 -10.33 18.49
N ALA A 171 8.10 -10.21 17.49
CA ALA A 171 7.66 -11.30 16.62
C ALA A 171 7.14 -12.55 17.39
N ALA A 172 6.69 -12.36 18.63
CA ALA A 172 6.24 -13.40 19.53
C ALA A 172 5.22 -12.86 20.53
N LEU A 173 4.21 -13.67 20.82
CA LEU A 173 3.25 -13.45 21.91
C LEU A 173 3.72 -14.17 23.18
N SER A 174 3.43 -13.59 24.34
CA SER A 174 3.47 -14.32 25.61
C SER A 174 2.24 -15.23 25.77
N ASP A 175 2.30 -16.18 26.70
CA ASP A 175 1.13 -17.01 27.04
C ASP A 175 -0.07 -16.15 27.47
N GLU A 176 0.17 -15.04 28.19
CA GLU A 176 -0.88 -14.10 28.62
C GLU A 176 -1.53 -13.38 27.44
N GLU A 177 -0.74 -12.88 26.48
CA GLU A 177 -1.22 -12.20 25.27
C GLU A 177 -1.99 -13.17 24.36
N PHE A 178 -1.50 -14.40 24.19
CA PHE A 178 -2.18 -15.44 23.42
C PHE A 178 -3.50 -15.86 24.08
N LEU A 179 -3.51 -16.06 25.40
CA LEU A 179 -4.73 -16.36 26.15
C LEU A 179 -5.72 -15.17 26.16
N ALA A 180 -5.24 -13.92 26.07
CA ALA A 180 -6.09 -12.75 25.91
C ALA A 180 -6.80 -12.74 24.55
N LEU A 181 -6.10 -13.04 23.45
CA LEU A 181 -6.75 -13.25 22.13
C LEU A 181 -7.78 -14.37 22.18
N ARG A 182 -7.43 -15.52 22.76
CA ARG A 182 -8.27 -16.73 22.78
C ARG A 182 -9.58 -16.59 23.59
N LYS A 183 -9.75 -15.51 24.35
CA LYS A 183 -11.05 -15.15 24.97
C LYS A 183 -12.08 -14.63 23.97
N HIS A 184 -11.63 -14.13 22.82
CA HIS A 184 -12.47 -13.41 21.85
C HIS A 184 -12.42 -14.00 20.43
N PHE A 185 -11.36 -14.74 20.10
CA PHE A 185 -11.10 -15.33 18.79
C PHE A 185 -10.85 -16.84 18.90
N ASP A 186 -11.37 -17.61 17.95
CA ASP A 186 -11.04 -19.04 17.83
C ASP A 186 -9.67 -19.26 17.16
N ASP A 187 -9.22 -20.52 17.11
CA ASP A 187 -7.88 -20.85 16.60
C ASP A 187 -7.70 -20.50 15.10
N ASP A 188 -8.76 -20.59 14.29
CA ASP A 188 -8.73 -20.24 12.86
C ASP A 188 -8.64 -18.71 12.69
N GLN A 189 -9.42 -17.95 13.47
CA GLN A 189 -9.34 -16.49 13.52
C GLN A 189 -7.98 -15.99 14.02
N ILE A 190 -7.38 -16.66 15.02
CA ILE A 190 -6.03 -16.31 15.50
C ILE A 190 -4.99 -16.55 14.40
N LEU A 191 -5.06 -17.66 13.67
CA LEU A 191 -4.20 -17.91 12.52
C LEU A 191 -4.37 -16.83 11.43
N GLU A 192 -5.60 -16.39 11.16
CA GLU A 192 -5.88 -15.28 10.23
C GLU A 192 -5.26 -13.96 10.71
N ILE A 193 -5.39 -13.62 12.00
CA ILE A 193 -4.76 -12.42 12.61
C ILE A 193 -3.24 -12.44 12.43
N LEU A 194 -2.58 -13.57 12.72
CA LEU A 194 -1.13 -13.71 12.60
C LEU A 194 -0.66 -13.58 11.14
N MET A 195 -1.38 -14.22 10.21
CA MET A 195 -1.10 -14.15 8.77
C MET A 195 -1.31 -12.75 8.20
N LEU A 196 -2.43 -12.10 8.56
CA LEU A 196 -2.77 -10.73 8.15
C LEU A 196 -1.72 -9.74 8.67
N ALA A 197 -1.30 -9.87 9.94
CA ALA A 197 -0.30 -9.00 10.53
C ALA A 197 1.08 -9.15 9.85
N GLY A 198 1.50 -10.38 9.56
CA GLY A 198 2.73 -10.67 8.82
C GLY A 198 2.68 -10.17 7.37
N PHE A 199 1.53 -10.30 6.70
CA PHE A 199 1.33 -9.77 5.35
C PHE A 199 1.43 -8.25 5.34
N TYR A 200 0.71 -7.53 6.21
CA TYR A 200 0.77 -6.07 6.22
C TYR A 200 2.11 -5.50 6.73
N ARG A 201 2.87 -6.26 7.53
CA ARG A 201 4.29 -5.93 7.82
C ARG A 201 5.14 -6.02 6.55
N THR A 202 4.86 -6.99 5.68
CA THR A 202 5.48 -7.11 4.34
C THR A 202 5.05 -5.99 3.40
N VAL A 203 3.77 -5.61 3.39
CA VAL A 203 3.27 -4.44 2.64
C VAL A 203 4.00 -3.17 3.08
N SER A 204 4.13 -2.96 4.39
CA SER A 204 4.86 -1.83 4.97
C SER A 204 6.33 -1.80 4.57
N TYR A 205 7.00 -2.96 4.51
CA TYR A 205 8.36 -3.06 3.97
C TYR A 205 8.45 -2.69 2.48
N ILE A 206 7.45 -3.02 1.67
CA ILE A 206 7.40 -2.62 0.26
C ILE A 206 7.16 -1.11 0.17
N ALA A 207 6.13 -0.57 0.83
CA ALA A 207 5.76 0.83 0.75
C ALA A 207 6.88 1.77 1.24
N ASN A 208 7.39 1.55 2.46
CA ASN A 208 8.46 2.36 3.04
C ASN A 208 9.82 2.06 2.39
N GLY A 209 10.08 0.79 2.04
CA GLY A 209 11.29 0.37 1.34
C GLY A 209 11.40 0.93 -0.08
N LEU A 210 10.29 1.27 -0.72
CA LEU A 210 10.27 1.90 -2.05
C LEU A 210 10.00 3.41 -2.04
N LEU A 211 9.68 4.01 -0.88
CA LEU A 211 9.22 5.41 -0.78
C LEU A 211 8.03 5.67 -1.70
N LEU A 212 6.97 4.87 -1.57
CA LEU A 212 5.76 5.10 -2.36
C LEU A 212 5.13 6.46 -1.98
N PRO A 213 4.80 7.33 -2.96
CA PRO A 213 4.05 8.55 -2.69
C PRO A 213 2.63 8.19 -2.23
N LEU A 214 2.05 9.00 -1.33
CA LEU A 214 0.66 8.81 -0.90
C LEU A 214 -0.30 8.84 -2.08
N GLU A 215 -1.33 7.99 -2.04
CA GLU A 215 -2.42 8.03 -3.02
C GLU A 215 -3.21 9.34 -2.95
N GLN A 216 -3.84 9.71 -4.05
CA GLN A 216 -4.66 10.91 -4.10
C GLN A 216 -5.84 10.79 -3.11
N ASN A 217 -5.93 11.76 -2.19
CA ASN A 217 -6.92 11.82 -1.09
C ASN A 217 -6.77 10.76 0.00
N ALA A 218 -5.67 10.00 0.04
CA ALA A 218 -5.35 9.15 1.19
C ALA A 218 -5.22 9.99 2.46
N ALA A 219 -5.65 9.43 3.60
CA ALA A 219 -5.44 10.07 4.90
C ALA A 219 -3.93 10.11 5.22
N ASN A 220 -3.49 11.13 5.96
CA ASN A 220 -2.11 11.24 6.41
C ASN A 220 -2.03 11.27 7.94
N PHE A 221 -0.89 10.87 8.50
CA PHE A 221 -0.64 10.88 9.94
C PHE A 221 -0.73 12.29 10.53
N SER A 222 -0.39 13.34 9.77
CA SER A 222 -0.36 14.72 10.28
C SER A 222 -1.75 15.24 10.67
N GLU A 223 -2.81 14.80 9.99
CA GLU A 223 -4.20 15.12 10.31
C GLU A 223 -4.72 14.42 11.57
N TYR A 224 -4.15 13.26 11.92
CA TYR A 224 -4.69 12.38 12.97
C TYR A 224 -3.82 12.36 14.24
N ARG A 225 -2.51 12.60 14.12
CA ARG A 225 -1.64 12.87 15.26
C ARG A 225 -2.02 14.23 15.86
N LYS A 226 -2.69 14.24 17.01
CA LYS A 226 -2.85 15.46 17.83
C LYS A 226 -1.46 16.06 18.05
N GLY A 227 -1.33 17.38 17.87
CA GLY A 227 -0.05 18.05 17.77
C GLY A 227 0.95 17.64 18.86
N ARG A 228 2.01 16.94 18.44
CA ARG A 228 3.25 16.86 19.23
C ARG A 228 3.70 18.31 19.44
N PRO A 229 3.91 18.79 20.68
CA PRO A 229 4.59 20.06 20.88
C PRO A 229 5.89 20.02 20.09
N ALA A 230 6.21 21.07 19.34
CA ALA A 230 7.49 21.14 18.66
C ALA A 230 8.58 20.99 19.73
N GLU A 231 9.45 19.99 19.57
CA GLU A 231 10.65 19.86 20.41
C GLU A 231 11.51 21.11 20.13
N HIS A 232 11.72 21.91 21.17
CA HIS A 232 12.51 23.15 21.15
C HIS A 232 13.99 22.88 21.43
#